data_AF-A0A1B8D5N0-F1
#
_entry.id   AF-A0A1B8D5N0-F1
#
_cell.length_a   1.000
_cell.length_b   1.000
_cell.length_c   1.000
_cell.angle_alpha   90.00
_cell.angle_beta   90.00
_cell.angle_gamma   90.00
#
_symmetry.space_group_name_H-M   'P 1'
#
loop_
_entity.id
_entity.type
_entity.pdbx_description
1 polymer ?
#
loop_
_entity_poly.entity_id
_entity_poly.type
_entity_poly.pdbx_seq_one_letter_code
_entity_poly.pdbx_strand_id
1 'polypeptide(L)'
;MRLASKALTFRQKLQGNRLKTCDSLYDVADMLVRQERLSSAIELLKQLIAISETLTEVDGERARANYKLSVLYGEKDMLSESQACKARAISLRDKLRPESKDRPFEESEFMKLCLFMLW
;
A
#
# COMPACT_ATOMS: atom_id res chain seq x y z
N MET A 1 -16.96 2.68 10.00
CA MET A 1 -15.62 3.30 9.79
C MET A 1 -14.98 4.01 10.98
N ARG A 2 -15.71 4.42 12.04
CA ARG A 2 -15.10 5.23 13.11
C ARG A 2 -14.03 4.52 13.94
N LEU A 3 -14.10 3.20 14.12
CA LEU A 3 -13.18 2.48 15.01
C LEU A 3 -11.78 2.28 14.40
N ALA A 4 -11.70 1.78 13.16
CA ALA A 4 -10.43 1.50 12.50
C ALA A 4 -9.58 2.77 12.29
N SER A 5 -10.20 3.88 11.87
CA SER A 5 -9.51 5.18 11.76
C SER A 5 -9.05 5.72 13.12
N LYS A 6 -9.84 5.54 14.19
CA LYS A 6 -9.42 5.94 15.55
C LYS A 6 -8.27 5.09 16.06
N ALA A 7 -8.31 3.78 15.84
CA ALA A 7 -7.25 2.85 16.20
C ALA A 7 -5.94 3.18 15.47
N LEU A 8 -6.03 3.54 14.18
CA LEU A 8 -4.90 4.00 13.39
C LEU A 8 -4.29 5.29 13.97
N THR A 9 -5.11 6.32 14.24
CA THR A 9 -4.62 7.56 14.85
C THR A 9 -3.97 7.32 16.21
N PHE A 10 -4.53 6.42 17.02
CA PHE A 10 -3.94 6.04 18.31
C PHE A 10 -2.60 5.33 18.14
N ARG A 11 -2.48 4.39 17.19
CA ARG A 11 -1.22 3.71 16.87
C ARG A 11 -0.15 4.68 16.38
N GLN A 12 -0.49 5.60 15.48
CA GLN A 12 0.44 6.63 15.00
C GLN A 12 0.96 7.49 16.15
N LYS A 13 0.09 7.88 17.09
CA LYS A 13 0.48 8.68 18.26
C LYS A 13 1.38 7.94 19.25
N LEU A 14 1.12 6.66 19.50
CA LEU A 14 1.84 5.89 20.53
C LEU A 14 3.10 5.19 20.01
N GLN A 15 3.04 4.64 18.79
CA GLN A 15 4.10 3.78 18.24
C GLN A 15 4.90 4.46 17.13
N GLY A 16 4.42 5.61 16.65
CA GLY A 16 5.03 6.35 15.55
C GLY A 16 4.93 5.63 14.21
N ASN A 17 5.79 6.05 13.30
CA ASN A 17 5.93 5.49 11.96
C ASN A 17 6.77 4.22 12.02
N ARG A 18 6.13 3.06 11.78
CA ARG A 18 6.75 1.72 11.79
C ARG A 18 6.03 0.82 10.78
N LEU A 19 6.60 -0.35 10.49
CA LEU A 19 6.01 -1.40 9.63
C LEU A 19 4.51 -1.61 9.91
N LYS A 20 4.13 -1.86 11.17
CA LYS A 20 2.73 -2.10 11.59
C LYS A 20 1.79 -0.92 11.31
N THR A 21 2.32 0.31 11.24
CA THR A 21 1.54 1.50 10.86
C THR A 21 1.23 1.47 9.36
N CYS A 22 2.16 1.01 8.52
CA CYS A 22 1.91 0.79 7.09
C CYS A 22 0.84 -0.26 6.85
N ASP A 23 0.89 -1.40 7.55
CA ASP A 23 -0.14 -2.45 7.44
C ASP A 23 -1.52 -1.90 7.83
N SER A 24 -1.59 -1.19 8.95
CA SER A 24 -2.83 -0.57 9.42
C SER A 24 -3.40 0.44 8.42
N LEU A 25 -2.54 1.22 7.77
CA LEU A 25 -2.95 2.18 6.74
C LEU A 25 -3.51 1.45 5.52
N TYR A 26 -2.87 0.35 5.11
CA TYR A 26 -3.32 -0.46 3.99
C TYR A 26 -4.69 -1.08 4.27
N ASP A 27 -4.88 -1.70 5.43
CA ASP A 27 -6.14 -2.35 5.79
C ASP A 27 -7.30 -1.35 5.85
N VAL A 28 -7.07 -0.17 6.44
CA VAL A 28 -8.08 0.89 6.46
C VAL A 28 -8.37 1.42 5.05
N ALA A 29 -7.35 1.52 4.19
CA ALA A 29 -7.54 1.90 2.79
C ALA A 29 -8.38 0.85 2.04
N ASP A 30 -8.11 -0.45 2.20
CA ASP A 30 -8.89 -1.51 1.57
C ASP A 30 -10.35 -1.50 2.04
N MET A 31 -10.59 -1.28 3.33
CA MET A 31 -11.95 -1.09 3.86
C MET A 31 -12.66 0.13 3.26
N LEU A 32 -11.93 1.21 2.95
CA LEU A 32 -12.48 2.41 2.30
C LEU A 32 -12.82 2.14 0.84
N VAL A 33 -12.00 1.37 0.13
CA VAL A 33 -12.29 0.93 -1.26
C VAL A 33 -13.58 0.12 -1.29
N ARG A 34 -13.76 -0.84 -0.37
CA ARG A 34 -15.01 -1.63 -0.25
C ARG A 34 -16.26 -0.80 0.06
N GLN A 35 -16.09 0.46 0.47
CA GLN A 35 -17.17 1.41 0.74
C GLN A 35 -17.24 2.51 -0.32
N GLU A 36 -16.57 2.34 -1.46
CA GLU A 36 -16.52 3.29 -2.58
C GLU A 36 -15.94 4.66 -2.19
N ARG A 37 -15.22 4.74 -1.07
CA ARG A 37 -14.58 5.97 -0.58
C ARG A 37 -13.16 6.09 -1.15
N LEU A 38 -13.05 6.03 -2.48
CA LEU A 38 -11.77 5.92 -3.19
C LEU A 38 -10.80 7.07 -2.88
N SER A 39 -11.28 8.31 -2.83
CA SER A 39 -10.43 9.46 -2.53
C SER A 39 -9.79 9.35 -1.14
N SER A 40 -10.52 8.88 -0.12
CA SER A 40 -9.96 8.67 1.21
C SER A 40 -8.97 7.49 1.23
N ALA A 41 -9.24 6.42 0.46
CA ALA A 41 -8.32 5.30 0.34
C ALA A 41 -6.98 5.72 -0.29
N ILE A 42 -7.04 6.49 -1.38
CA ILE A 42 -5.86 7.03 -2.08
C ILE A 42 -5.01 7.87 -1.11
N GLU A 43 -5.62 8.74 -0.31
CA GLU A 43 -4.88 9.56 0.65
C GLU A 43 -4.18 8.71 1.73
N LEU A 44 -4.80 7.64 2.22
CA LEU A 44 -4.14 6.73 3.16
C LEU A 44 -2.99 5.95 2.53
N LEU A 45 -3.13 5.51 1.27
CA LEU A 45 -2.05 4.82 0.56
C LEU A 45 -0.87 5.75 0.26
N LYS A 46 -1.12 7.04 -0.05
CA LYS A 46 -0.05 8.04 -0.16
C LYS A 46 0.67 8.26 1.17
N GLN A 47 -0.07 8.33 2.28
CA GLN A 47 0.52 8.43 3.62
C GLN A 47 1.37 7.20 3.94
N LEU A 48 0.90 6.00 3.59
CA LEU A 48 1.67 4.77 3.73
C LEU A 48 3.00 4.86 2.97
N ILE A 49 2.97 5.29 1.71
CA ILE A 49 4.19 5.46 0.91
C ILE A 49 5.16 6.46 1.58
N ALA A 50 4.68 7.64 1.96
CA ALA A 50 5.51 8.67 2.61
C ALA A 50 6.14 8.16 3.92
N ILE A 51 5.37 7.44 4.74
CA ILE A 51 5.89 6.80 5.96
C ILE A 51 6.94 5.76 5.60
N SER A 52 6.64 4.91 4.62
CA SER A 52 7.55 3.84 4.22
C SER A 52 8.90 4.37 3.71
N GLU A 53 8.95 5.55 3.10
CA GLU A 53 10.19 6.20 2.64
C GLU A 53 11.15 6.57 3.78
N THR A 54 10.61 6.75 4.99
CA THR A 54 11.41 7.05 6.20
C THR A 54 11.92 5.81 6.94
N LEU A 55 11.56 4.61 6.49
CA LEU A 55 11.83 3.35 7.17
C LEU A 55 12.71 2.43 6.32
N THR A 56 13.52 1.62 6.99
CA THR A 56 14.28 0.53 6.37
C THR A 56 13.41 -0.73 6.28
N GLU A 57 13.65 -1.57 5.27
CA GLU A 57 13.02 -2.90 5.13
C GLU A 57 11.49 -2.90 4.97
N VAL A 58 10.90 -1.83 4.43
CA VAL A 58 9.44 -1.71 4.18
C VAL A 58 9.09 -1.63 2.69
N ASP A 59 10.02 -2.07 1.83
CA ASP A 59 9.86 -1.99 0.39
C ASP A 59 8.69 -2.86 -0.10
N GLY A 60 8.36 -3.94 0.62
CA GLY A 60 7.24 -4.83 0.28
C GLY A 60 5.88 -4.14 0.45
N GLU A 61 5.70 -3.47 1.59
CA GLU A 61 4.51 -2.67 1.89
C GLU A 61 4.39 -1.50 0.91
N ARG A 62 5.52 -0.84 0.58
CA ARG A 62 5.56 0.22 -0.43
C ARG A 62 5.18 -0.29 -1.82
N ALA A 63 5.64 -1.48 -2.21
CA ALA A 63 5.29 -2.11 -3.48
C ALA A 63 3.79 -2.41 -3.55
N ARG A 64 3.24 -3.01 -2.48
CA ARG A 64 1.80 -3.32 -2.36
C ARG A 64 0.93 -2.07 -2.39
N ALA A 65 1.35 -0.99 -1.74
CA ALA A 65 0.64 0.29 -1.77
C ALA A 65 0.64 0.94 -3.15
N ASN A 66 1.78 0.93 -3.86
CA ASN A 66 1.87 1.41 -5.24
C ASN A 66 1.02 0.57 -6.21
N TYR A 67 0.97 -0.75 -6.03
CA TYR A 67 0.05 -1.62 -6.77
C TYR A 67 -1.40 -1.16 -6.58
N LYS A 68 -1.87 -1.03 -5.34
CA LYS A 68 -3.26 -0.64 -5.05
C LYS A 68 -3.56 0.75 -5.62
N LEU A 69 -2.66 1.73 -5.47
CA LEU A 69 -2.83 3.04 -6.09
C LEU A 69 -2.94 2.98 -7.60
N SER A 70 -2.16 2.12 -8.27
CA SER A 70 -2.26 1.99 -9.74
C SER A 70 -3.65 1.52 -10.19
N VAL A 71 -4.25 0.58 -9.45
CA VAL A 71 -5.61 0.09 -9.71
C VAL A 71 -6.62 1.22 -9.47
N LEU A 72 -6.57 1.88 -8.32
CA LEU A 72 -7.51 2.95 -7.96
C LEU A 72 -7.42 4.17 -8.89
N TYR A 73 -6.22 4.51 -9.37
CA TYR A 73 -6.07 5.56 -10.37
C TYR A 73 -6.61 5.15 -11.75
N GLY A 74 -6.47 3.88 -12.12
CA GLY A 74 -7.09 3.33 -13.33
C GLY A 74 -8.62 3.40 -13.28
N GLU A 75 -9.24 3.07 -12.14
CA GLU A 75 -10.68 3.20 -11.92
C GLU A 75 -11.19 4.65 -11.99
N LYS A 76 -10.30 5.63 -11.84
CA LYS A 76 -10.61 7.08 -11.92
C LYS A 76 -10.20 7.70 -13.26
N ASP A 77 -9.84 6.90 -14.27
CA ASP A 77 -9.30 7.34 -15.57
C ASP A 77 -8.04 8.22 -15.46
N MET A 78 -7.32 8.14 -14.35
CA MET A 78 -6.05 8.85 -14.11
C MET A 78 -4.88 7.99 -14.60
N LEU A 79 -4.80 7.81 -15.92
CA LEU A 79 -3.89 6.83 -16.54
C LEU A 79 -2.40 7.12 -16.30
N SER A 80 -2.01 8.39 -16.25
CA SER A 80 -0.61 8.79 -16.03
C SER A 80 -0.14 8.39 -14.63
N GLU A 81 -0.93 8.73 -13.61
CA GLU A 81 -0.68 8.38 -12.21
C GLU A 81 -0.73 6.86 -12.00
N SER A 82 -1.68 6.19 -12.66
CA SER A 82 -1.77 4.73 -12.64
C SER A 82 -0.49 4.08 -13.16
N GLN A 83 0.01 4.51 -14.32
CA GLN A 83 1.25 3.99 -14.91
C GLN A 83 2.47 4.29 -14.03
N ALA A 84 2.57 5.49 -13.47
CA ALA A 84 3.67 5.85 -12.58
C ALA A 84 3.70 4.96 -11.32
N CYS A 85 2.54 4.74 -10.70
CA CYS A 85 2.40 3.83 -9.55
C CYS A 85 2.72 2.38 -9.94
N LYS A 86 2.25 1.91 -11.10
CA LYS A 86 2.54 0.56 -11.61
C LYS A 86 4.04 0.35 -11.82
N ALA A 87 4.73 1.31 -12.42
CA ALA A 87 6.18 1.24 -12.64
C ALA A 87 6.96 1.16 -11.32
N ARG A 88 6.57 1.96 -10.31
CA ARG A 88 7.18 1.90 -8.97
C ARG A 88 6.94 0.55 -8.29
N ALA A 89 5.72 0.02 -8.37
CA ALA A 89 5.38 -1.28 -7.80
C ALA A 89 6.25 -2.40 -8.40
N ILE A 90 6.39 -2.43 -9.73
CA ILE A 90 7.22 -3.41 -10.44
C ILE A 90 8.69 -3.25 -10.07
N SER A 91 9.21 -2.03 -10.04
CA SER A 91 10.61 -1.77 -9.65
C SER A 91 10.94 -2.30 -8.26
N LEU A 92 10.04 -2.09 -7.28
CA LEU A 92 10.21 -2.60 -5.93
C LEU A 92 10.09 -4.13 -5.87
N ARG A 93 9.14 -4.72 -6.60
CA ARG A 93 9.02 -6.18 -6.72
C ARG A 93 10.29 -6.78 -7.30
N ASP A 94 10.82 -6.22 -8.37
CA ASP A 94 12.03 -6.71 -9.04
C ASP A 94 13.27 -6.58 -8.17
N LYS A 95 13.33 -5.56 -7.30
CA LYS A 95 14.39 -5.39 -6.29
C LYS A 95 14.31 -6.47 -5.20
N LEU A 96 13.11 -6.75 -4.69
CA LEU A 96 12.90 -7.68 -3.57
C LEU A 96 12.92 -9.14 -3.99
N ARG A 97 12.37 -9.43 -5.17
CA ARG A 97 12.11 -10.77 -5.65
C ARG A 97 12.29 -10.86 -7.18
N PRO A 98 13.54 -10.82 -7.68
CA PRO A 98 13.83 -10.82 -9.11
C PRO A 98 13.23 -12.01 -9.88
N GLU A 99 13.02 -13.14 -9.23
CA GLU A 99 12.41 -14.34 -9.82
C GLU A 99 10.88 -14.23 -10.03
N SER A 100 10.27 -13.13 -9.59
CA SER A 100 8.83 -12.86 -9.73
C SER A 100 8.47 -11.96 -10.92
N LYS A 101 9.42 -11.67 -11.82
CA LYS A 101 9.22 -10.77 -12.98
C LYS A 101 8.06 -11.19 -13.88
N ASP A 102 7.96 -12.49 -14.16
CA ASP A 102 6.92 -13.05 -15.03
C ASP A 102 5.59 -13.30 -14.30
N ARG A 103 5.52 -13.00 -13.00
CA ARG A 103 4.29 -13.16 -12.22
C ARG A 103 3.27 -12.08 -12.59
N PRO A 104 1.97 -12.42 -12.54
CA PRO A 104 0.91 -11.48 -12.85
C PRO A 104 0.96 -10.23 -11.98
N PHE A 105 0.46 -9.12 -12.52
CA PHE A 105 0.33 -7.86 -11.78
C PHE A 105 -0.98 -7.88 -10.97
N GLU A 106 -0.97 -8.64 -9.88
CA GLU A 106 -2.12 -8.86 -8.99
C GLU A 106 -1.74 -8.72 -7.52
N GLU A 107 -2.72 -8.38 -6.68
CA GLU A 107 -2.47 -8.06 -5.27
C GLU A 107 -1.76 -9.18 -4.52
N SER A 108 -2.15 -10.44 -4.78
CA SER A 108 -1.57 -11.65 -4.19
C SER A 108 -0.06 -11.74 -4.38
N GLU A 109 0.48 -11.27 -5.50
CA GLU A 109 1.93 -11.27 -5.74
C GLU A 109 2.64 -10.19 -4.93
N PHE A 110 2.04 -9.01 -4.78
CA PHE A 110 2.58 -7.95 -3.93
C PHE A 110 2.44 -8.25 -2.44
N MET A 111 1.38 -8.98 -2.07
CA MET A 111 1.14 -9.47 -0.72
C MET A 111 2.29 -10.36 -0.22
N LYS A 112 2.87 -11.18 -1.11
CA LYS A 112 4.03 -12.06 -0.80
C LYS A 112 5.33 -11.31 -0.53
N LEU A 113 5.41 -10.01 -0.83
CA LEU A 113 6.61 -9.19 -0.61
C LEU A 113 6.68 -8.60 0.80
N CYS A 114 5.55 -8.53 1.51
CA CYS A 114 5.47 -7.95 2.86
C CYS A 114 6.05 -8.92 3.90
N LEU A 115 6.86 -8.41 4.83
CA LEU A 115 7.72 -9.24 5.68
C LEU A 115 6.95 -10.10 6.70
N PHE A 116 5.73 -9.72 7.09
CA PHE A 116 4.97 -10.44 8.13
C PHE A 116 3.45 -10.28 7.96
N MET A 117 2.84 -11.06 7.08
CA MET A 117 1.39 -11.35 7.15
C MET A 117 1.16 -12.71 7.81
N LEU A 118 1.46 -12.78 9.11
CA LEU A 118 0.84 -13.77 9.98
C LEU A 118 -0.25 -13.04 10.75
N TRP A 119 -1.48 -13.19 10.27
CA TRP A 119 -2.69 -12.90 11.04
C TRP A 119 -2.80 -13.92 12.18
#